data_AF-A0A497ICW7-F1
#
_entry.id   AF-A0A497ICW7-F1
#
_cell.length_a   1.000
_cell.length_b   1.000
_cell.length_c   1.000
_cell.angle_alpha   90.00
_cell.angle_beta   90.00
_cell.angle_gamma   90.00
#
_symmetry.space_group_name_H-M   'P 1'
#
loop_
_entity.id
_entity.type
_entity.pdbx_description
1 polymer ?
#
loop_
_entity_poly.entity_id
_entity_poly.type
_entity_poly.pdbx_seq_one_letter_code
_entity_poly.pdbx_strand_id
1 'polypeptide(L)' 'MRISLGKVKKEMRSVCFDGNSLFLIDQRALPFKLGIVECRSAKQVALAIRSMVVRGAPAIGVAAAYGFV' A
#
# COMPACT_ATOMS: atom_id res chain seq x y z
N MET A 1 8.17 -5.12 -4.16
CA MET A 1 8.10 -6.25 -3.22
C MET A 1 7.65 -7.50 -3.96
N ARG A 2 8.06 -8.68 -3.48
CA ARG A 2 7.59 -9.96 -4.02
C ARG A 2 6.31 -10.37 -3.29
N ILE A 3 5.23 -10.59 -4.02
CA ILE A 3 3.95 -11.08 -3.48
C ILE A 3 3.68 -12.49 -3.97
N SER A 4 2.98 -13.28 -3.15
CA SER A 4 2.43 -14.57 -3.54
C SER A 4 0.92 -14.45 -3.60
N LEU A 5 0.31 -14.78 -4.74
CA LEU A 5 -1.13 -14.89 -4.94
C LEU A 5 -1.42 -16.37 -5.23
N GLY A 6 -1.89 -17.10 -4.21
CA GLY A 6 -1.92 -18.55 -4.26
C GLY A 6 -0.54 -19.14 -4.57
N LYS A 7 -0.44 -19.89 -5.68
CA LYS A 7 0.81 -20.52 -6.17
C LYS A 7 1.67 -19.59 -7.05
N VAL A 8 1.18 -18.41 -7.44
CA VAL A 8 1.86 -17.51 -8.36
C VAL A 8 2.66 -16.46 -7.59
N LYS A 9 3.95 -16.33 -7.89
CA LYS A 9 4.81 -15.26 -7.37
C LYS A 9 4.91 -14.13 -8.38
N LYS A 10 4.69 -12.89 -7.95
CA LYS A 10 4.79 -11.69 -8.81
C LYS A 10 5.56 -10.59 -8.09
N GLU A 11 6.31 -9.79 -8.83
CA GLU A 11 6.89 -8.55 -8.31
C GLU A 11 5.92 -7.39 -8.54
N MET A 12 5.67 -6.63 -7.48
CA MET A 12 4.79 -5.47 -7.54
C MET A 12 5.24 -4.36 -6.61
N ARG A 13 4.93 -3.11 -6.96
CA ARG A 13 5.14 -1.97 -6.08
C ARG A 13 4.03 -1.97 -5.02
N SER A 14 4.40 -1.92 -3.74
CA SER A 14 3.46 -1.86 -2.61
C SER A 14 2.77 -0.52 -2.46
N VAL A 15 3.41 0.52 -3.00
CA VAL A 15 2.97 1.91 -2.99
C VAL A 15 3.08 2.44 -4.41
N CYS A 16 2.03 3.07 -4.92
CA CYS A 16 1.99 3.69 -6.24
C CYS A 16 1.26 5.03 -6.13
N PHE A 17 1.74 6.06 -6.80
CA PHE A 17 1.12 7.38 -6.83
C PHE A 17 0.94 7.81 -8.27
N ASP A 18 -0.26 8.27 -8.63
CA ASP A 18 -0.59 8.69 -9.99
C ASP A 18 -0.52 10.22 -10.20
N GLY A 19 -0.18 10.98 -9.17
CA GLY A 19 -0.19 12.44 -9.17
C GLY A 19 -1.34 13.04 -8.34
N ASN A 20 -2.40 12.27 -8.09
CA ASN A 20 -3.59 12.73 -7.39
C ASN A 20 -3.94 11.85 -6.18
N SER A 21 -3.68 10.56 -6.27
CA SER A 21 -4.05 9.54 -5.30
C SER A 21 -2.90 8.56 -5.05
N LEU A 22 -2.76 8.13 -3.80
CA LEU A 22 -1.83 7.10 -3.37
C LEU A 22 -2.54 5.76 -3.29
N PHE A 23 -2.10 4.80 -4.09
CA PHE A 23 -2.59 3.44 -4.10
C PHE A 23 -1.66 2.54 -3.30
N LEU A 24 -2.22 1.89 -2.28
CA LEU A 24 -1.53 0.96 -1.40
C LEU A 24 -2.08 -0.45 -1.63
N ILE A 25 -1.20 -1.43 -1.74
CA ILE A 25 -1.64 -2.83 -1.72
C ILE A 25 -2.10 -3.18 -0.30
N ASP A 26 -3.31 -3.72 -0.16
CA ASP A 26 -3.80 -4.25 1.12
C ASP A 26 -3.09 -5.57 1.44
N GLN A 27 -2.03 -5.47 2.25
CA GLN A 27 -1.24 -6.61 2.65
C GLN A 27 -1.96 -7.56 3.61
N ARG A 28 -3.12 -7.20 4.15
CA ARG A 28 -3.92 -8.05 5.04
C ARG A 28 -4.69 -9.13 4.27
N ALA A 29 -5.05 -8.82 3.03
CA ALA A 29 -5.81 -9.71 2.15
C ALA A 29 -4.90 -10.72 1.42
N LEU A 30 -3.60 -10.46 1.34
CA LEU A 30 -2.63 -11.38 0.77
C LEU A 30 -2.40 -12.58 1.70
N PRO A 31 -2.13 -13.79 1.16
CA PRO A 31 -1.95 -14.13 -0.25
C PRO A 31 -3.24 -14.51 -1.00
N PHE A 32 -4.41 -14.37 -0.36
CA PHE A 32 -5.68 -14.87 -0.87
C PHE A 32 -6.31 -13.95 -1.92
N LYS A 33 -6.20 -12.63 -1.70
CA LYS A 33 -6.78 -11.62 -2.58
C LYS A 33 -5.84 -10.44 -2.72
N LEU A 34 -5.72 -9.93 -3.94
CA LEU A 34 -5.08 -8.65 -4.18
C LEU A 34 -6.09 -7.53 -3.97
N GLY A 35 -5.95 -6.78 -2.87
CA GLY A 35 -6.71 -5.56 -2.61
C GLY A 35 -5.85 -4.32 -2.86
N ILE A 36 -6.48 -3.24 -3.33
CA ILE A 36 -5.86 -1.92 -3.47
C ILE A 36 -6.70 -0.93 -2.66
N VAL A 37 -6.03 -0.12 -1.84
CA VAL A 37 -6.63 0.97 -1.07
C VAL A 37 -6.14 2.28 -1.65
N GLU A 38 -7.08 3.11 -2.09
CA GLU A 38 -6.81 4.47 -2.53
C GLU A 38 -6.82 5.42 -1.33
N CYS A 39 -5.78 6.21 -1.19
CA CYS A 39 -5.65 7.29 -0.22
C CYS A 39 -5.52 8.61 -0.98
N ARG A 40 -6.39 9.57 -0.66
CA ARG A 40 -6.41 10.93 -1.24
C ARG A 40 -6.03 12.01 -0.24
N SER A 41 -5.70 11.62 0.99
CA SER A 41 -5.33 12.56 2.05
C SER A 41 -4.37 11.93 3.03
N ALA A 42 -3.60 12.77 3.72
CA ALA A 42 -2.66 12.34 4.76
C ALA A 42 -3.37 11.57 5.89
N LYS A 43 -4.63 11.91 6.20
CA LYS A 43 -5.46 11.17 7.17
C LYS A 43 -5.73 9.74 6.72
N GLN A 44 -6.05 9.53 5.45
CA GLN A 44 -6.27 8.19 4.90
C GLN A 44 -4.97 7.37 4.85
N VAL A 45 -3.84 8.01 4.53
CA VAL A 45 -2.51 7.36 4.59
C VAL A 45 -2.20 6.93 6.03
N ALA A 46 -2.37 7.82 7.02
CA ALA A 46 -2.15 7.50 8.42
C ALA A 46 -3.05 6.36 8.90
N LEU A 47 -4.32 6.33 8.46
CA LEU A 47 -5.24 5.24 8.75
C LEU A 47 -4.78 3.91 8.11
N ALA A 48 -4.28 3.95 6.88
CA ALA A 48 -3.77 2.78 6.17
C ALA A 48 -2.54 2.18 6.86
N ILE A 49 -1.62 3.03 7.35
CA ILE A 49 -0.46 2.60 8.16
C ILE A 49 -0.93 1.99 9.48
N ARG A 50 -1.79 2.69 10.23
CA ARG A 50 -2.31 2.24 11.54
C ARG A 50 -3.09 0.94 11.43
N SER A 51 -3.84 0.76 10.35
CA SER A 51 -4.65 -0.43 10.11
C SER A 51 -3.86 -1.58 9.49
N MET A 52 -2.53 -1.44 9.33
CA MET A 52 -1.64 -2.40 8.70
C MET A 52 -2.00 -2.78 7.24
N VAL A 53 -2.67 -1.88 6.52
CA VAL A 53 -2.89 -2.03 5.07
C VAL A 53 -1.52 -2.05 4.37
N VAL A 54 -0.67 -1.08 4.71
CA VAL A 54 0.74 -1.03 4.33
C VAL A 54 1.60 -1.19 5.58
N ARG A 55 2.63 -2.01 5.48
CA ARG A 55 3.57 -2.30 6.58
C ARG A 55 4.98 -2.54 6.04
N GLY A 56 5.95 -2.47 6.95
CA GLY A 56 7.39 -2.51 6.67
C GLY A 56 7.98 -1.12 6.60
N ALA A 57 9.09 -0.90 7.32
CA ALA A 57 9.76 0.40 7.45
C ALA A 57 9.94 1.16 6.11
N PRO A 58 10.47 0.55 5.03
CA PRO A 58 10.64 1.25 3.76
C PRO A 58 9.30 1.65 3.11
N ALA A 59 8.27 0.81 3.19
CA ALA A 59 6.97 1.12 2.59
C ALA A 59 6.21 2.20 3.37
N ILE A 60 6.33 2.21 4.70
CA ILE A 60 5.77 3.26 5.56
C ILE A 60 6.45 4.59 5.27
N GLY A 61 7.78 4.63 5.17
CA GLY A 61 8.52 5.84 4.84
C GLY A 61 8.10 6.44 3.50
N VAL A 62 7.98 5.60 2.46
CA VAL A 62 7.50 6.04 1.14
C VAL A 62 6.05 6.53 1.21
N ALA A 63 5.14 5.80 1.86
CA ALA A 63 3.75 6.23 2.00
C ALA A 63 3.60 7.56 2.77
N ALA A 64 4.37 7.75 3.85
CA ALA A 64 4.36 8.98 4.65
C ALA A 64 4.98 10.18 3.92
N ALA A 65 5.94 9.95 3.01
CA ALA A 65 6.55 11.00 2.20
C ALA A 65 5.62 11.56 1.12
N TYR A 66 4.52 10.88 0.79
CA TYR A 66 3.50 11.42 -0.10
C TYR A 66 2.73 12.53 0.62
N GLY A 67 3.17 13.77 0.37
CA GLY A 67 2.61 15.00 0.89
C GLY A 67 1.26 15.31 0.24
N PHE A 68 0.21 14.77 0.83
CA PHE A 68 -1.15 15.28 0.60
C PHE A 68 -1.29 16.63 1.30
N VAL A 69 -1.60 17.68 0.52
CA VAL A 69 -1.84 19.06 0.98
C VAL A 69 -3.34 19.33 1.05
#